data_AF-A0A074RWX7-F1
#
_entry.id   AF-A0A074RWX7-F1
#
_cell.length_a   1.000
_cell.length_b   1.000
_cell.length_c   1.000
_cell.angle_alpha   90.00
_cell.angle_beta   90.00
_cell.angle_gamma   90.00
#
_symmetry.space_group_name_H-M   'P 1'
#
loop_
_entity.id
_entity.type
_entity.pdbx_description
1 polymer ?
#
loop_
_entity_poly.entity_id
_entity_poly.type
_entity_poly.pdbx_seq_one_letter_code
_entity_poly.pdbx_strand_id
1 'polypeptide(L)'
;MAPNLITLSGLSFVLINVACIGLYESDLKTPGPTWLYLSFALGLFLYQTFDNVDGRQARKTGTSSALGHVFDHGIDTLNCPLGGLVQVASLGLGHSVNGAFFILIGCVPMWLGTLYLGYINGPTEGILIAVGVHLISALFGQDGLLSLFSAVNLWLTSRPPYLA
;
A
#
# COMPACT_ATOMS: atom_id res chain seq x y z
N MET A 1 -15.26 10.60 -18.16
CA MET A 1 -15.38 9.73 -16.97
C MET A 1 -15.65 10.62 -15.77
N ALA A 2 -16.62 10.27 -14.92
CA ALA A 2 -16.91 11.01 -13.70
C ALA A 2 -15.76 10.83 -12.68
N PRO A 3 -15.34 11.87 -11.94
CA PRO A 3 -14.25 11.77 -10.95
C PRO A 3 -14.43 10.62 -9.95
N ASN A 4 -15.60 10.51 -9.33
CA ASN A 4 -15.89 9.45 -8.34
C ASN A 4 -15.80 8.03 -8.92
N LEU A 5 -16.01 7.87 -10.23
CA LEU A 5 -15.82 6.59 -10.90
C LEU A 5 -14.33 6.23 -11.01
N ILE A 6 -13.45 7.22 -11.13
CA ILE A 6 -12.00 7.03 -11.10
C ILE A 6 -11.58 6.51 -9.72
N THR A 7 -12.02 7.16 -8.64
CA THR A 7 -11.78 6.74 -7.24
C THR A 7 -12.23 5.30 -7.01
N LEU A 8 -13.48 4.99 -7.40
CA LEU A 8 -14.05 3.65 -7.23
C LEU A 8 -13.31 2.59 -8.05
N SER A 9 -12.87 2.94 -9.26
CA SER A 9 -12.04 2.05 -10.09
C SER A 9 -10.70 1.77 -9.41
N GLY A 10 -10.10 2.78 -8.75
CA GLY A 10 -8.89 2.61 -7.94
C GLY A 10 -9.09 1.59 -6.82
N LEU A 11 -10.15 1.76 -6.02
CA LEU A 11 -10.49 0.84 -4.91
C LEU A 11 -10.72 -0.60 -5.40
N SER A 12 -11.27 -0.78 -6.60
CA SER A 12 -11.55 -2.11 -7.16
C SER A 12 -10.30 -2.99 -7.28
N PHE A 13 -9.13 -2.41 -7.59
CA PHE A 13 -7.87 -3.14 -7.64
C PHE A 13 -7.48 -3.71 -6.27
N VAL A 14 -7.69 -2.93 -5.20
CA VAL A 14 -7.40 -3.37 -3.83
C VAL A 14 -8.38 -4.45 -3.40
N LEU A 15 -9.66 -4.32 -3.74
CA LEU A 15 -10.66 -5.35 -3.48
C LEU A 15 -10.34 -6.68 -4.19
N ILE A 16 -9.87 -6.61 -5.43
CA ILE A 16 -9.39 -7.80 -6.16
C ILE A 16 -8.22 -8.45 -5.42
N ASN A 17 -7.24 -7.67 -4.97
CA ASN A 17 -6.11 -8.20 -4.20
C ASN A 17 -6.56 -8.85 -2.89
N VAL A 18 -7.51 -8.24 -2.17
CA VAL A 18 -8.11 -8.84 -0.96
C VAL A 18 -8.83 -10.16 -1.27
N ALA A 19 -9.55 -10.24 -2.39
CA ALA A 19 -10.15 -11.49 -2.83
C ALA A 19 -9.07 -12.55 -3.17
N CYS A 20 -7.98 -12.16 -3.81
CA CYS A 20 -6.85 -13.06 -4.10
C CYS A 20 -6.18 -13.58 -2.82
N ILE A 21 -6.06 -12.77 -1.76
CA ILE A 21 -5.61 -13.25 -0.45
C ILE A 21 -6.47 -14.42 0.02
N GLY A 22 -7.81 -14.29 -0.04
CA GLY A 22 -8.72 -15.37 0.36
C GLY A 22 -8.55 -16.67 -0.44
N LEU A 23 -8.07 -16.59 -1.69
CA LEU A 23 -7.89 -17.74 -2.57
C LEU A 23 -6.51 -18.39 -2.48
N TYR A 24 -5.46 -17.60 -2.23
CA TYR A 24 -4.07 -18.03 -2.35
C TYR A 24 -3.28 -17.95 -1.04
N GLU A 25 -3.74 -17.14 -0.07
CA GLU A 25 -3.01 -16.83 1.16
C GLU A 25 -3.96 -16.54 2.35
N SER A 26 -4.90 -17.45 2.63
CA SER A 26 -5.97 -17.19 3.61
C SER A 26 -5.49 -17.08 5.06
N ASP A 27 -4.33 -17.65 5.39
CA ASP A 27 -3.72 -17.60 6.72
C ASP A 27 -2.77 -16.40 6.91
N LEU A 28 -2.58 -15.59 5.86
CA LEU A 28 -1.70 -14.42 5.82
C LEU A 28 -0.23 -14.71 6.21
N LYS A 29 0.20 -15.97 6.07
CA LYS A 29 1.47 -16.45 6.62
C LYS A 29 2.17 -17.45 5.71
N THR A 30 1.43 -18.33 5.06
CA THR A 30 2.02 -19.30 4.14
C THR A 30 2.25 -18.61 2.79
N PRO A 31 3.48 -18.58 2.24
CA PRO A 31 3.74 -17.85 1.01
C PRO A 31 2.85 -18.30 -0.16
N GLY A 32 2.17 -17.34 -0.78
CA GLY A 32 1.47 -17.49 -2.05
C GLY A 32 2.40 -17.44 -3.26
N PRO A 33 1.86 -17.59 -4.48
CA PRO A 33 2.64 -17.53 -5.71
C PRO A 33 3.17 -16.11 -5.97
N THR A 34 4.38 -15.98 -6.52
CA THR A 34 5.06 -14.68 -6.75
C THR A 34 4.21 -13.61 -7.45
N TRP A 35 3.38 -14.00 -8.42
CA TRP A 35 2.54 -13.06 -9.17
C TRP A 35 1.52 -12.35 -8.26
N LEU A 36 1.14 -12.95 -7.14
CA LEU A 36 0.23 -12.38 -6.15
C LEU A 36 0.83 -11.11 -5.55
N TYR A 37 2.10 -11.15 -5.15
CA TYR A 37 2.79 -9.98 -4.60
C TYR A 37 3.03 -8.89 -5.66
N LEU A 38 3.25 -9.28 -6.92
CA LEU A 38 3.29 -8.32 -8.03
C LEU A 38 1.92 -7.66 -8.27
N SER A 39 0.81 -8.40 -8.12
CA SER A 39 -0.54 -7.84 -8.23
C SER A 39 -0.84 -6.91 -7.06
N PHE A 40 -0.31 -7.18 -5.86
CA PHE A 40 -0.40 -6.29 -4.70
C PHE A 40 0.29 -4.96 -4.97
N ALA A 41 1.54 -5.00 -5.44
CA ALA A 41 2.29 -3.81 -5.84
C ALA A 41 1.55 -2.98 -6.90
N LEU A 42 1.08 -3.64 -7.96
CA LEU A 42 0.37 -2.99 -9.06
C LEU A 42 -0.96 -2.39 -8.60
N GLY A 43 -1.76 -3.15 -7.85
CA GLY A 43 -3.08 -2.72 -7.43
C GLY A 43 -3.03 -1.52 -6.48
N LEU A 44 -2.09 -1.51 -5.53
CA LEU A 44 -1.91 -0.39 -4.62
C LEU A 44 -1.32 0.85 -5.32
N PHE A 45 -0.42 0.66 -6.28
CA PHE A 45 0.08 1.75 -7.11
C PHE A 45 -1.03 2.38 -7.97
N LEU A 46 -1.87 1.55 -8.59
CA LEU A 46 -3.01 2.02 -9.39
C LEU A 46 -4.05 2.72 -8.52
N TYR A 47 -4.34 2.21 -7.32
CA TYR A 47 -5.19 2.87 -6.34
C TYR A 47 -4.75 4.32 -6.10
N GLN A 48 -3.50 4.53 -5.65
CA GLN A 48 -2.96 5.85 -5.35
C GLN A 48 -2.91 6.75 -6.60
N THR A 49 -2.66 6.17 -7.77
CA THR A 49 -2.66 6.95 -9.01
C THR A 49 -4.06 7.45 -9.33
N PHE A 50 -5.07 6.62 -9.16
CA PHE A 50 -6.45 6.95 -9.53
C PHE A 50 -7.07 7.96 -8.57
N ASP A 51 -6.79 7.79 -7.28
CA ASP A 51 -7.02 8.76 -6.21
C ASP A 51 -6.46 10.16 -6.59
N ASN A 52 -5.17 10.29 -6.88
CA ASN A 52 -4.59 11.58 -7.28
C ASN A 52 -5.17 12.17 -8.59
N VAL A 53 -5.63 11.31 -9.50
CA VAL A 53 -6.16 11.73 -10.80
C VAL A 53 -7.60 12.26 -10.69
N ASP A 54 -8.39 11.78 -9.74
CA ASP A 54 -9.81 12.13 -9.64
C ASP A 54 -10.03 13.62 -9.34
N GLY A 55 -9.25 14.20 -8.43
CA GLY A 55 -9.38 15.59 -8.00
C GLY A 55 -8.84 16.52 -9.07
N ARG A 56 -7.78 16.08 -9.79
CA ARG A 56 -7.29 16.77 -10.98
C ARG A 56 -8.35 16.78 -12.07
N GLN A 57 -9.05 15.66 -12.28
CA GLN A 57 -10.13 15.57 -13.24
C GLN A 57 -11.32 16.45 -12.83
N ALA A 58 -11.73 16.43 -11.57
CA ALA A 58 -12.84 17.23 -11.05
C ALA A 58 -12.60 18.74 -11.26
N ARG A 59 -11.36 19.22 -11.00
CA ARG A 59 -10.97 20.60 -11.28
C ARG A 59 -11.00 20.92 -12.77
N LYS A 60 -10.51 20.00 -13.61
CA LYS A 60 -10.47 20.17 -15.08
C LYS A 60 -11.87 20.23 -15.69
N THR A 61 -12.82 19.45 -15.18
CA THR A 61 -14.19 19.39 -15.71
C THR A 61 -15.14 20.37 -15.02
N GLY A 62 -14.68 21.13 -14.02
CA GLY A 62 -15.53 22.04 -13.25
C GLY A 62 -16.59 21.32 -12.41
N THR A 63 -16.35 20.06 -12.05
CA THR A 63 -17.29 19.20 -11.31
C THR A 63 -16.86 18.97 -9.85
N SER A 64 -15.97 19.81 -9.31
CA SER A 64 -15.59 19.77 -7.89
C SER A 64 -16.79 20.10 -7.00
N SER A 65 -17.02 19.30 -5.96
CA SER A 65 -18.15 19.46 -5.04
C SER A 65 -17.83 18.93 -3.64
N ALA A 66 -18.46 19.47 -2.59
CA ALA A 66 -18.26 18.99 -1.22
C ALA A 66 -18.58 17.48 -1.07
N LEU A 67 -19.61 16.99 -1.76
CA LEU A 67 -19.96 15.57 -1.79
C LEU A 67 -18.85 14.72 -2.42
N GLY A 68 -18.22 15.20 -3.50
CA GLY A 68 -17.09 14.52 -4.13
C GLY A 68 -15.90 14.38 -3.17
N HIS A 69 -15.58 15.42 -2.42
CA HIS A 69 -14.51 15.37 -1.42
C HIS A 69 -14.81 14.39 -0.27
N VAL A 70 -16.05 14.33 0.22
CA VAL A 70 -16.46 13.37 1.26
C VAL A 70 -16.45 11.93 0.72
N PHE A 71 -16.84 11.75 -0.55
CA PHE A 71 -16.78 10.44 -1.20
C PHE A 71 -15.34 9.94 -1.30
N ASP A 72 -14.44 10.77 -1.81
CA ASP A 72 -13.01 10.48 -1.95
C ASP A 72 -12.38 10.08 -0.60
N HIS A 73 -12.59 10.93 0.42
CA HIS A 73 -12.12 10.63 1.78
C HIS A 73 -12.72 9.35 2.38
N GLY A 74 -13.97 9.03 2.06
CA GLY A 74 -14.60 7.78 2.46
C GLY A 74 -13.95 6.56 1.81
N ILE A 75 -13.57 6.66 0.54
CA ILE A 75 -12.85 5.60 -0.18
C ILE A 75 -11.44 5.42 0.40
N ASP A 76 -10.73 6.50 0.69
CA ASP A 76 -9.43 6.46 1.39
C ASP A 76 -9.52 5.76 2.75
N THR A 77 -10.56 6.09 3.51
CA THR A 77 -10.80 5.47 4.82
C THR A 77 -11.04 3.96 4.69
N LEU A 78 -11.76 3.52 3.65
CA LEU A 78 -11.97 2.09 3.37
C LEU A 78 -10.67 1.40 2.92
N ASN A 79 -9.86 2.09 2.11
CA ASN A 79 -8.61 1.53 1.62
C ASN A 79 -7.58 1.35 2.73
N CYS A 80 -7.59 2.16 3.79
CA CYS A 80 -6.63 2.05 4.90
C CYS A 80 -6.54 0.62 5.50
N PRO A 81 -7.63 0.01 6.02
CA PRO A 81 -7.57 -1.36 6.53
C PRO A 81 -7.43 -2.42 5.43
N LEU A 82 -7.96 -2.19 4.22
CA LEU A 82 -7.87 -3.15 3.11
C LEU A 82 -6.45 -3.25 2.56
N GLY A 83 -5.81 -2.12 2.28
CA GLY A 83 -4.41 -2.02 1.91
C GLY A 83 -3.50 -2.53 3.02
N GLY A 84 -3.84 -2.26 4.29
CA GLY A 84 -3.16 -2.84 5.44
C GLY A 84 -3.24 -4.37 5.50
N LEU A 85 -4.38 -4.97 5.14
CA LEU A 85 -4.51 -6.43 5.03
C LEU A 85 -3.62 -7.00 3.91
N VAL A 86 -3.58 -6.32 2.76
CA VAL A 86 -2.67 -6.67 1.65
C VAL A 86 -1.20 -6.57 2.08
N GLN A 87 -0.87 -5.55 2.89
CA GLN A 87 0.46 -5.37 3.46
C GLN A 87 0.85 -6.51 4.41
N VAL A 88 -0.09 -6.97 5.24
CA VAL A 88 0.11 -8.10 6.16
C VAL A 88 0.38 -9.40 5.43
N ALA A 89 -0.38 -9.70 4.37
CA ALA A 89 -0.15 -10.87 3.53
C ALA A 89 1.25 -10.83 2.88
N SER A 90 1.64 -9.68 2.33
CA SER A 90 2.98 -9.51 1.74
C SER A 90 4.13 -9.76 2.73
N LEU A 91 3.90 -9.46 4.02
CA LEU A 91 4.87 -9.62 5.09
C LEU A 91 4.79 -10.98 5.79
N GLY A 92 3.81 -11.82 5.48
CA GLY A 92 3.62 -13.13 6.11
C GLY A 92 3.37 -13.05 7.64
N LEU A 93 2.78 -11.96 8.15
CA LEU A 93 2.67 -11.74 9.60
C LEU A 93 1.58 -12.60 10.27
N GLY A 94 0.73 -13.25 9.48
CA GLY A 94 -0.39 -14.05 9.98
C GLY A 94 -1.39 -13.26 10.83
N HIS A 95 -2.22 -14.00 11.56
CA HIS A 95 -3.09 -13.45 12.60
C HIS A 95 -2.29 -13.10 13.87
N SER A 96 -1.52 -12.03 13.81
CA SER A 96 -0.68 -11.55 14.91
C SER A 96 -0.99 -10.12 15.33
N VAL A 97 -0.52 -9.72 16.52
CA VAL A 97 -0.60 -8.33 17.00
C VAL A 97 0.11 -7.38 16.03
N ASN A 98 1.25 -7.81 15.47
CA ASN A 98 1.96 -7.05 14.45
C ASN A 98 1.10 -6.91 13.18
N GLY A 99 0.42 -7.97 12.75
CA GLY A 99 -0.53 -7.91 11.65
C GLY A 99 -1.65 -6.88 11.90
N ALA A 100 -2.27 -6.92 13.08
CA ALA A 100 -3.29 -5.94 13.47
C ALA A 100 -2.74 -4.50 13.47
N PHE A 101 -1.50 -4.30 13.93
CA PHE A 101 -0.84 -2.99 13.88
C PHE A 101 -0.68 -2.50 12.44
N PHE A 102 -0.16 -3.32 11.52
CA PHE A 102 0.02 -2.92 10.11
C PHE A 102 -1.31 -2.67 9.39
N ILE A 103 -2.39 -3.35 9.78
CA ILE A 103 -3.74 -3.07 9.27
C ILE A 103 -4.22 -1.67 9.69
N LEU A 104 -3.93 -1.26 10.92
CA LEU A 104 -4.51 -0.04 11.52
C LEU A 104 -3.61 1.19 11.40
N ILE A 105 -2.30 1.04 11.25
CA ILE A 105 -1.36 2.17 11.22
C ILE A 105 -1.63 3.10 10.03
N GLY A 106 -2.03 2.53 8.89
CA GLY A 106 -2.42 3.30 7.70
C GLY A 106 -3.66 4.18 7.93
N CYS A 107 -4.50 3.87 8.92
CA CYS A 107 -5.67 4.67 9.27
C CYS A 107 -5.30 5.92 10.09
N VAL A 108 -4.14 5.95 10.76
CA VAL A 108 -3.79 7.05 11.68
C VAL A 108 -3.83 8.43 11.03
N PRO A 109 -3.30 8.65 9.80
CA PRO A 109 -3.40 9.94 9.13
C PRO A 109 -4.85 10.42 8.93
N MET A 110 -5.81 9.51 8.77
CA MET A 110 -7.23 9.85 8.60
C MET A 110 -7.86 10.35 9.90
N TRP A 111 -7.34 9.93 11.06
CA TRP A 111 -7.84 10.35 12.37
C TRP A 111 -7.28 11.69 12.83
N LEU A 112 -6.12 12.11 12.31
CA LEU A 112 -5.46 13.36 12.69
C LEU A 112 -6.11 14.62 12.07
N GLY A 113 -7.17 14.45 11.28
CA GLY A 113 -8.12 15.49 10.91
C GLY A 113 -7.69 16.39 9.76
N THR A 114 -6.51 17.03 9.83
CA THR A 114 -6.04 17.96 8.78
C THR A 114 -4.76 17.45 8.12
N LEU A 115 -4.87 17.03 6.86
CA LEU A 115 -3.71 16.65 6.06
C LEU A 115 -3.15 17.88 5.34
N TYR A 116 -1.91 18.26 5.66
CA TYR A 116 -1.20 19.31 4.92
C TYR A 116 -0.48 18.65 3.73
N LEU A 117 -0.97 18.90 2.50
CA LEU A 117 -0.28 18.46 1.28
C LEU A 117 0.93 19.36 0.99
N GLY A 118 2.06 19.02 1.60
CA GLY A 118 3.38 19.53 1.22
C GLY A 118 3.99 18.75 0.06
N TYR A 119 5.28 19.01 -0.23
CA TYR A 119 6.05 18.21 -1.18
C TYR A 119 6.19 16.74 -0.71
N ILE A 120 6.28 16.56 0.61
CA ILE A 120 6.09 15.27 1.28
C ILE A 120 4.72 15.34 1.93
N ASN A 121 3.81 14.45 1.53
CA ASN A 121 2.43 14.49 2.00
C ASN A 121 2.12 13.44 3.09
N GLY A 122 2.95 12.40 3.22
CA GLY A 122 2.80 11.30 4.15
C GLY A 122 2.14 10.08 3.50
N PRO A 123 0.84 10.13 3.12
CA PRO A 123 0.14 8.99 2.53
C PRO A 123 0.75 8.48 1.23
N THR A 124 1.19 9.37 0.33
CA THR A 124 1.77 8.94 -0.95
C THR A 124 3.12 8.28 -0.75
N GLU A 125 4.00 8.82 0.08
CA GLU A 125 5.26 8.14 0.40
C GLU A 125 5.01 6.82 1.12
N GLY A 126 4.03 6.77 2.04
CA GLY A 126 3.63 5.55 2.74
C GLY A 126 3.16 4.45 1.79
N ILE A 127 2.31 4.79 0.82
CA ILE A 127 1.83 3.85 -0.20
C ILE A 127 2.98 3.42 -1.12
N LEU A 128 3.88 4.31 -1.53
CA LEU A 128 5.04 3.94 -2.35
C LEU A 128 6.01 3.02 -1.61
N ILE A 129 6.19 3.22 -0.30
CA ILE A 129 6.96 2.30 0.56
C ILE A 129 6.26 0.93 0.60
N ALA A 130 4.94 0.89 0.80
CA ALA A 130 4.17 -0.35 0.78
C ALA A 130 4.28 -1.10 -0.55
N VAL A 131 4.20 -0.39 -1.68
CA VAL A 131 4.47 -0.93 -3.02
C VAL A 131 5.88 -1.52 -3.10
N GLY A 132 6.89 -0.82 -2.56
CA GLY A 132 8.26 -1.34 -2.47
C GLY A 132 8.35 -2.64 -1.67
N VAL A 133 7.64 -2.75 -0.55
CA VAL A 133 7.56 -3.99 0.23
C VAL A 133 6.95 -5.12 -0.59
N HIS A 134 5.87 -4.87 -1.33
CA HIS A 134 5.27 -5.87 -2.21
C HIS A 134 6.23 -6.38 -3.28
N LEU A 135 7.02 -5.48 -3.87
CA LEU A 135 8.04 -5.85 -4.85
C LEU A 135 9.18 -6.67 -4.22
N ILE A 136 9.62 -6.32 -3.01
CA ILE A 136 10.61 -7.12 -2.26
C ILE A 136 10.04 -8.51 -1.96
N SER A 137 8.78 -8.60 -1.51
CA SER A 137 8.11 -9.88 -1.27
C SER A 137 7.98 -10.72 -2.54
N ALA A 138 7.75 -10.09 -3.69
CA ALA A 138 7.72 -10.79 -4.98
C ALA A 138 9.10 -11.37 -5.36
N LEU A 139 10.18 -10.62 -5.13
CA LEU A 139 11.53 -11.02 -5.55
C LEU A 139 12.18 -12.04 -4.60
N PHE A 140 11.93 -11.92 -3.29
CA PHE A 140 12.66 -12.65 -2.26
C PHE A 140 11.75 -13.47 -1.34
N GLY A 141 10.43 -13.47 -1.57
CA GLY A 141 9.44 -14.07 -0.66
C GLY A 141 9.11 -13.18 0.53
N GLN A 142 8.20 -13.63 1.40
CA GLN A 142 7.74 -12.85 2.56
C GLN A 142 8.87 -12.51 3.56
N ASP A 143 9.89 -13.36 3.67
CA ASP A 143 11.12 -13.11 4.44
C ASP A 143 12.12 -12.17 3.73
N GLY A 144 11.73 -11.64 2.57
CA GLY A 144 12.58 -10.86 1.68
C GLY A 144 13.16 -9.60 2.31
N LEU A 145 12.40 -8.92 3.17
CA LEU A 145 12.88 -7.76 3.91
C LEU A 145 14.01 -8.14 4.87
N LEU A 146 13.85 -9.22 5.64
CA LEU A 146 14.88 -9.71 6.55
C LEU A 146 16.12 -10.20 5.79
N SER A 147 15.89 -10.82 4.63
CA SER A 147 16.94 -11.27 3.73
C SER A 147 17.75 -10.09 3.16
N LEU A 148 17.06 -9.01 2.77
CA LEU A 148 17.68 -7.77 2.30
C LEU A 148 18.52 -7.10 3.40
N PHE A 149 17.98 -6.96 4.61
CA PHE A 149 18.74 -6.40 5.74
C PHE A 149 19.97 -7.24 6.07
N SER A 150 19.84 -8.56 6.03
CA SER A 150 20.96 -9.49 6.26
C SER A 150 22.04 -9.34 5.19
N ALA A 151 21.66 -9.21 3.91
CA ALA A 151 22.57 -8.99 2.81
C ALA A 151 23.30 -7.63 2.90
N VAL A 152 22.59 -6.56 3.24
CA VAL A 152 23.18 -5.23 3.45
C VAL A 152 24.14 -5.24 4.64
N ASN A 153 23.77 -5.86 5.75
CA ASN A 153 24.62 -5.96 6.94
C ASN A 153 25.90 -6.76 6.65
N LEU A 154 25.79 -7.87 5.92
CA LEU A 154 26.94 -8.64 5.47
C LEU A 154 27.87 -7.79 4.57
N TRP A 155 27.30 -7.02 3.64
CA TRP A 155 28.08 -6.14 2.78
C TRP A 155 28.81 -5.04 3.57
N LEU A 156 28.14 -4.40 4.53
CA LEU A 156 28.74 -3.36 5.39
C LEU A 156 29.91 -3.92 6.22
N THR A 157 29.74 -5.12 6.79
CA THR A 157 30.73 -5.77 7.65
C THR A 157 31.86 -6.45 6.87
N SER A 158 31.66 -6.75 5.58
CA SER A 158 32.67 -7.33 4.70
C SER A 158 33.68 -6.33 4.14
N ARG A 159 33.51 -5.01 4.38
CA ARG A 159 34.45 -4.01 3.87
C ARG A 159 35.79 -4.08 4.62
N PRO A 160 36.92 -4.19 3.91
CA PRO A 160 38.23 -4.19 4.54
C PRO A 160 38.51 -2.82 5.20
N PRO A 161 39.21 -2.78 6.35
CA PRO A 161 39.28 -1.60 7.23
C PRO A 161 40.16 -0.43 6.73
N TYR A 162 40.32 -0.22 5.42
CA TYR A 162 41.34 0.69 4.86
C TYR A 162 40.81 1.92 4.10
N LEU A 163 39.57 2.35 4.32
CA LEU A 163 38.99 3.55 3.68
C LEU A 163 38.18 4.42 4.66
N ALA A 164 38.78 4.76 5.81
CA ALA A 164 38.29 5.80 6.72
C ALA A 164 39.33 6.92 6.83
#